data_AF-A0A9D5JES5-F1
#
_entry.id   AF-A0A9D5JES5-F1
#
_cell.length_a   1.000
_cell.length_b   1.000
_cell.length_c   1.000
_cell.angle_alpha   90.00
_cell.angle_beta   90.00
_cell.angle_gamma   90.00
#
_symmetry.space_group_name_H-M   'P 1'
#
loop_
_entity.id
_entity.type
_entity.pdbx_description
1 polymer ?
#
loop_
_entity_poly.entity_id
_entity_poly.type
_entity_poly.pdbx_seq_one_letter_code
_entity_poly.pdbx_strand_id
1 'polypeptide(L)'
;MRIRRQGGRFVELRVRGHAGLAPAGQDVACAGVSALVLSAAYGLRRHCRASVDLTDHPAGEFTLRTRGGGTAAAAVLNTAVSGLRAIARSYPGYVKVTITRDG
;
A
#
# COMPACT_ATOMS: atom_id res chain seq x y z
N MET A 1 -5.12 5.40 4.86
CA MET A 1 -4.31 4.16 4.81
C MET A 1 -3.35 4.09 5.98
N ARG A 2 -3.04 2.89 6.45
CA ARG A 2 -2.08 2.61 7.54
C ARG A 2 -0.94 1.75 7.01
N ILE A 3 0.27 2.04 7.45
CA ILE A 3 1.49 1.39 7.00
C ILE A 3 2.27 0.96 8.24
N ARG A 4 2.49 -0.35 8.39
CA ARG A 4 3.19 -0.88 9.57
C ARG A 4 4.65 -1.10 9.26
N ARG A 5 5.51 -0.66 10.19
CA ARG A 5 6.96 -0.82 10.15
C ARG A 5 7.43 -1.62 11.36
N GLN A 6 8.24 -2.65 11.13
CA GLN A 6 8.85 -3.51 12.15
C GLN A 6 10.34 -3.67 11.83
N GLY A 7 11.23 -3.53 12.83
CA GLY A 7 12.68 -3.69 12.64
C GLY A 7 13.25 -2.82 11.52
N GLY A 8 12.73 -1.60 11.36
CA GLY A 8 13.15 -0.68 10.30
C GLY A 8 12.58 -0.96 8.90
N ARG A 9 11.76 -2.01 8.71
CA ARG A 9 11.21 -2.42 7.41
C ARG A 9 9.69 -2.30 7.39
N PHE A 10 9.12 -1.91 6.26
CA PHE A 10 7.67 -1.99 6.08
C PHE A 10 7.26 -3.46 5.92
N VAL A 11 6.19 -3.85 6.61
CA VAL A 11 5.72 -5.25 6.65
C VAL A 11 4.23 -5.38 6.29
N GLU A 12 3.47 -4.28 6.36
CA GLU A 12 2.04 -4.27 6.07
C GLU A 12 1.59 -2.92 5.49
N LEU A 13 0.72 -2.99 4.48
CA LEU A 13 -0.04 -1.86 3.94
C LEU A 13 -1.53 -2.15 4.06
N ARG A 14 -2.28 -1.22 4.65
CA ARG A 14 -3.73 -1.30 4.79
C ARG A 14 -4.39 -0.07 4.19
N VAL A 15 -5.16 -0.24 3.12
CA VAL A 15 -5.88 0.82 2.43
C VAL A 15 -7.37 0.58 2.60
N ARG A 16 -8.12 1.60 3.01
CA ARG A 16 -9.59 1.57 3.13
C ARG A 16 -10.18 2.64 2.21
N GLY A 17 -11.36 2.38 1.66
CA GLY A 17 -12.09 3.30 0.79
C GLY A 17 -11.60 3.32 -0.65
N HIS A 18 -10.98 2.23 -1.14
CA HIS A 18 -10.53 2.13 -2.54
C HIS A 18 -11.64 1.64 -3.49
N ALA A 19 -12.77 1.17 -2.95
CA ALA A 19 -13.96 0.79 -3.71
C ALA A 19 -15.17 1.55 -3.14
N GLY A 20 -15.87 2.28 -4.03
CA GLY A 20 -17.04 3.11 -3.72
C GLY A 20 -17.26 4.15 -4.81
N LEU A 21 -18.51 4.55 -5.05
CA LEU A 21 -18.84 5.67 -5.96
C LEU A 21 -18.25 6.95 -5.36
N ALA A 22 -17.29 7.57 -6.02
CA ALA A 22 -16.61 8.71 -5.46
C ALA A 22 -16.90 10.01 -6.23
N PRO A 23 -16.87 11.18 -5.57
CA PRO A 23 -16.92 12.47 -6.24
C PRO A 23 -15.80 12.61 -7.29
N ALA A 24 -16.03 13.45 -8.30
CA ALA A 24 -15.05 13.70 -9.37
C ALA A 24 -13.65 14.00 -8.79
N GLY A 25 -12.64 13.25 -9.24
CA GLY A 25 -11.25 13.34 -8.78
C GLY A 25 -10.83 12.34 -7.70
N GLN A 26 -11.77 11.83 -6.88
CA GLN A 26 -11.46 10.78 -5.90
C GLN A 26 -11.26 9.41 -6.59
N ASP A 27 -11.95 9.14 -7.69
CA ASP A 27 -11.78 7.91 -8.47
C ASP A 27 -10.34 7.74 -9.01
N VAL A 28 -9.73 8.84 -9.47
CA VAL A 28 -8.35 8.85 -9.99
C VAL A 28 -7.34 8.56 -8.87
N ALA A 29 -7.55 9.13 -7.69
CA ALA A 29 -6.70 8.86 -6.52
C ALA A 29 -6.84 7.40 -6.04
N CYS A 30 -8.07 6.87 -5.97
CA CYS A 30 -8.33 5.47 -5.64
C CYS A 30 -7.66 4.52 -6.65
N ALA A 31 -7.80 4.77 -7.95
CA ALA A 31 -7.16 3.98 -9.00
C ALA A 31 -5.63 3.97 -8.85
N GLY A 32 -5.01 5.14 -8.60
CA GLY A 32 -3.57 5.24 -8.36
C GLY A 32 -3.10 4.47 -7.12
N VAL A 33 -3.88 4.53 -6.03
CA VAL A 33 -3.60 3.76 -4.81
C VAL A 33 -3.71 2.25 -5.08
N SER A 34 -4.77 1.79 -5.73
CA SER A 34 -4.97 0.38 -6.10
C SER A 34 -3.85 -0.14 -6.98
N ALA A 35 -3.46 0.64 -8.01
CA ALA A 35 -2.37 0.28 -8.90
C ALA A 35 -1.03 0.09 -8.15
N LEU A 36 -0.70 0.97 -7.20
CA LEU A 36 0.52 0.86 -6.41
C LEU A 36 0.49 -0.35 -5.47
N VAL A 37 -0.63 -0.61 -4.79
CA VAL A 37 -0.76 -1.74 -3.86
C VAL A 37 -0.66 -3.07 -4.60
N LEU A 38 -1.38 -3.21 -5.71
CA LEU A 38 -1.34 -4.43 -6.53
C LEU A 38 0.05 -4.63 -7.15
N SER A 39 0.66 -3.58 -7.70
CA SER A 39 2.02 -3.66 -8.25
C SER A 39 3.03 -4.10 -7.19
N ALA A 40 2.93 -3.57 -5.97
CA ALA A 40 3.78 -4.00 -4.87
C ALA A 40 3.55 -5.49 -4.54
N ALA A 41 2.29 -5.92 -4.43
CA ALA A 41 1.96 -7.31 -4.11
C ALA A 41 2.55 -8.30 -5.12
N TYR A 42 2.30 -8.06 -6.41
CA TYR A 42 2.78 -8.94 -7.48
C TYR A 42 4.29 -8.86 -7.65
N GLY A 43 4.88 -7.66 -7.53
CA GLY A 43 6.33 -7.48 -7.61
C GLY A 43 7.08 -8.18 -6.47
N LEU A 44 6.54 -8.12 -5.25
CA LEU A 44 7.09 -8.83 -4.08
C LEU A 44 7.07 -10.36 -4.30
N ARG A 45 5.97 -10.91 -4.80
CA ARG A 45 5.85 -12.35 -5.11
C ARG A 45 6.80 -12.76 -6.23
N ARG A 46 6.77 -12.03 -7.35
CA ARG A 46 7.44 -12.44 -8.60
C ARG A 46 8.94 -12.16 -8.61
N HIS A 47 9.38 -11.06 -8.00
CA HIS A 47 10.75 -10.56 -8.14
C HIS A 47 11.55 -10.59 -6.84
N CYS A 48 10.89 -10.68 -5.68
CA CYS A 48 11.58 -10.61 -4.38
C CYS A 48 11.60 -11.94 -3.62
N ARG A 49 10.95 -12.99 -4.15
CA ARG A 49 10.74 -14.28 -3.44
C ARG A 49 10.14 -14.08 -2.04
N ALA A 50 9.36 -13.01 -1.85
CA ALA A 50 8.70 -12.72 -0.60
C ALA A 50 7.39 -13.50 -0.51
N SER A 51 7.08 -13.99 0.69
CA SER A 51 5.72 -14.43 1.01
C SER A 51 4.83 -13.19 1.12
N VAL A 52 3.69 -13.22 0.43
CA VAL A 52 2.77 -12.08 0.37
C VAL A 52 1.34 -12.57 0.57
N ASP A 53 0.67 -12.01 1.57
CA ASP A 53 -0.76 -12.16 1.78
C ASP A 53 -1.43 -10.87 1.30
N LEU A 54 -2.18 -10.94 0.20
CA LEU A 54 -2.98 -9.83 -0.32
C LEU A 54 -4.45 -10.20 -0.19
N THR A 55 -5.22 -9.37 0.50
CA THR A 55 -6.67 -9.46 0.61
C THR A 55 -7.30 -8.19 0.10
N ASP A 56 -8.33 -8.33 -0.73
CA ASP A 56 -9.25 -7.27 -1.11
C ASP A 56 -10.61 -7.58 -0.48
N HIS A 57 -11.00 -6.77 0.51
CA HIS A 57 -12.28 -6.93 1.19
C HIS A 57 -13.38 -6.18 0.42
N PRO A 58 -14.59 -6.76 0.25
CA PRO A 58 -15.71 -6.14 -0.46
C PRO A 58 -16.11 -4.73 0.03
N ALA A 59 -15.70 -4.37 1.25
CA ALA A 59 -15.85 -3.02 1.81
C ALA A 59 -14.84 -2.00 1.26
N GLY A 60 -14.14 -2.31 0.16
CA GLY A 60 -13.10 -1.45 -0.42
C GLY A 60 -11.86 -1.36 0.45
N GLU A 61 -11.38 -2.49 0.97
CA GLU A 61 -10.18 -2.52 1.82
C GLU A 61 -9.12 -3.50 1.31
N PHE A 62 -7.96 -2.97 0.93
CA PHE A 62 -6.78 -3.79 0.72
C PHE A 62 -6.02 -4.00 2.03
N THR A 63 -5.61 -5.23 2.27
CA THR A 63 -4.56 -5.57 3.23
C THR A 63 -3.47 -6.35 2.53
N LEU A 64 -2.27 -5.77 2.47
CA LEU A 64 -1.05 -6.40 2.00
C LEU A 64 -0.16 -6.67 3.20
N ARG A 65 0.23 -7.93 3.41
CA ARG A 65 1.28 -8.33 4.35
C ARG A 65 2.39 -9.03 3.61
N THR A 66 3.62 -8.82 4.05
CA THR A 66 4.79 -9.45 3.44
C THR A 66 5.75 -10.00 4.50
N ARG A 67 6.40 -11.12 4.16
CA ARG A 67 7.44 -11.75 4.98
C ARG A 67 8.58 -12.20 4.06
N GLY A 68 9.83 -12.01 4.50
CA GLY A 68 11.02 -12.38 3.74
C GLY A 68 11.38 -11.40 2.62
N GLY A 69 12.18 -11.85 1.64
CA GLY A 69 12.58 -11.08 0.45
C GLY A 69 13.62 -9.96 0.67
N GLY A 70 14.09 -9.76 1.90
CA GLY A 70 15.26 -8.95 2.21
C GLY A 70 15.22 -7.51 1.68
N THR A 71 16.34 -7.05 1.13
CA THR A 71 16.52 -5.68 0.63
C THR A 71 15.66 -5.40 -0.62
N ALA A 72 15.46 -6.38 -1.49
CA ALA A 72 14.61 -6.24 -2.67
C ALA A 72 13.14 -5.99 -2.29
N ALA A 73 12.62 -6.77 -1.34
CA ALA A 73 11.26 -6.56 -0.83
C ALA A 73 11.12 -5.19 -0.13
N ALA A 74 12.13 -4.79 0.64
CA ALA A 74 12.16 -3.47 1.26
C ALA A 74 12.15 -2.34 0.21
N ALA A 75 12.89 -2.47 -0.88
CA ALA A 75 12.90 -1.50 -1.97
C ALA A 75 11.52 -1.36 -2.62
N VAL A 76 10.86 -2.48 -2.97
CA VAL A 76 9.51 -2.45 -3.55
C VAL A 76 8.50 -1.78 -2.63
N LEU A 77 8.52 -2.12 -1.33
CA LEU A 77 7.61 -1.49 -0.36
C LEU A 77 7.92 -0.01 -0.14
N ASN A 78 9.20 0.37 -0.03
CA ASN A 78 9.59 1.78 0.11
C ASN A 78 9.13 2.59 -1.11
N THR A 79 9.23 2.03 -2.32
CA THR A 79 8.75 2.65 -3.56
C THR A 79 7.23 2.84 -3.51
N ALA A 80 6.48 1.80 -3.18
CA ALA A 80 5.02 1.88 -3.06
C ALA A 80 4.60 2.92 -2.02
N VAL A 81 5.22 2.92 -0.83
CA VAL A 81 4.96 3.90 0.24
C VAL A 81 5.28 5.32 -0.21
N SER A 82 6.34 5.52 -0.98
CA SER A 82 6.73 6.83 -1.51
C SER A 82 5.70 7.35 -2.52
N GLY A 83 5.22 6.49 -3.43
CA GLY A 83 4.14 6.82 -4.37
C GLY A 83 2.83 7.14 -3.65
N LEU A 84 2.44 6.33 -2.65
CA LEU A 84 1.24 6.56 -1.85
C LEU A 84 1.29 7.88 -1.08
N ARG A 85 2.46 8.25 -0.55
CA ARG A 85 2.68 9.57 0.07
C ARG A 85 2.60 10.71 -0.94
N ALA A 86 3.09 10.51 -2.17
CA ALA A 86 2.96 11.51 -3.22
C ALA A 86 1.48 11.75 -3.57
N ILE A 87 0.70 10.69 -3.76
CA ILE A 87 -0.75 10.78 -3.97
C ILE A 87 -1.42 11.51 -2.79
N ALA A 88 -1.07 11.18 -1.55
CA ALA A 88 -1.62 11.86 -0.37
C ALA A 88 -1.33 13.38 -0.34
N ARG A 89 -0.16 13.81 -0.85
CA ARG A 89 0.16 15.24 -0.96
C ARG A 89 -0.61 15.94 -2.08
N SER A 90 -0.82 15.25 -3.21
CA SER A 90 -1.60 15.80 -4.32
C SER A 90 -3.11 15.82 -4.04
N TYR A 91 -3.60 14.92 -3.19
CA TYR A 91 -5.02 14.74 -2.87
C TYR A 91 -5.27 14.72 -1.33
N PRO A 92 -4.88 15.77 -0.59
CA PRO A 92 -4.89 15.76 0.89
C PRO A 92 -6.29 15.67 1.51
N GLY A 93 -7.33 16.07 0.77
CA GLY A 93 -8.74 15.92 1.18
C GLY A 93 -9.27 14.49 1.07
N TYR A 94 -8.66 13.65 0.23
CA TYR A 94 -9.15 12.31 -0.12
C TYR A 94 -8.26 11.19 0.43
N VAL A 95 -6.95 11.41 0.50
CA VAL A 95 -5.98 10.37 0.84
C VAL A 95 -5.14 10.80 2.04
N LYS A 96 -5.23 10.01 3.13
CA LYS A 96 -4.43 10.18 4.35
C LYS A 96 -3.53 8.98 4.57
N VAL A 97 -2.27 9.22 4.93
CA VAL A 97 -1.27 8.18 5.21
C VAL A 97 -0.84 8.26 6.67
N THR A 98 -0.86 7.12 7.37
CA THR A 98 -0.35 7.01 8.75
C THR A 98 0.65 5.87 8.84
N ILE A 99 1.76 6.08 9.53
CA ILE A 99 2.79 5.06 9.76
C ILE A 99 2.78 4.67 11.22
N THR A 100 2.64 3.38 11.51
CA THR A 100 2.80 2.81 12.84
C THR A 100 4.14 2.07 12.91
N ARG A 101 4.87 2.27 14.01
CA ARG A 101 6.13 1.59 14.30
C ARG A 101 5.88 0.65 15.47
N ASP A 102 6.13 -0.63 15.28
CA ASP A 102 6.23 -1.58 16.40
C ASP A 102 7.69 -1.55 16.87
N GLY A 103 7.88 -1.34 18.18
CA GLY A 103 9.19 -1.24 18.85
C GLY A 103 10.01 -2.52 18.72
#